data_AF-A0AAW0YG65-F1
#
_entry.id   AF-A0AAW0YG65-F1
#
_cell.length_a   1.000
_cell.length_b   1.000
_cell.length_c   1.000
_cell.angle_alpha   90.00
_cell.angle_beta   90.00
_cell.angle_gamma   90.00
#
_symmetry.space_group_name_H-M   'P 1'
#
loop_
_entity.id
_entity.type
_entity.pdbx_description
1 polymer ?
#
loop_
_entity_poly.entity_id
_entity_poly.type
_entity_poly.pdbx_seq_one_letter_code
_entity_poly.pdbx_strand_id
1 'polypeptide(L)'
;MDSRKIIDILRGTIDPNLRQQAEEELTQMKKIIGFTPALLQVVMMGELDMPVRQAGVIYLKNMVAQYWKDAEYEGGEPIPFHIHEQDRAMIRDAIVDAVVHAPDLVRVQLAVCTYQMVKHDFPGRWTTIVDKISIYLQNPDTMLWNGSLLCLYQLVKNFEYKKKEDRGPLHEAMRMLLPMCYERMVHLLPDPSEHSTLLQKLVLKIFYALTQYHLPLELLSREHFTEWMEVIRQVADRPVPDQTLQVDEEERPDLPWWKIKKWALHILARLFERYGCPSTVSKEYKQFAMWFIKTFTQGILQVLMKILDLYRNKIYISPRVLQQTLHYLEQGHI
;
A
#
# COMPACT_ATOMS: atom_id res chain seq x y z
N MET A 1 24.38 -22.16 -2.37
CA MET A 1 24.01 -22.55 -0.99
C MET A 1 22.98 -23.66 -1.08
N ASP A 2 22.99 -24.66 -0.20
CA ASP A 2 22.03 -25.78 -0.28
C ASP A 2 20.66 -25.38 0.27
N SER A 3 19.66 -25.27 -0.61
CA SER A 3 18.28 -24.92 -0.24
C SER A 3 17.66 -25.94 0.73
N ARG A 4 18.07 -27.22 0.68
CA ARG A 4 17.56 -28.25 1.59
C ARG A 4 17.92 -27.96 3.03
N LYS A 5 19.17 -27.55 3.28
CA LYS A 5 19.62 -27.15 4.61
C LYS A 5 18.79 -25.99 5.18
N ILE A 6 18.48 -24.98 4.37
CA ILE A 6 17.64 -23.85 4.80
C ILE A 6 16.24 -24.35 5.17
N ILE A 7 15.65 -25.23 4.36
CA ILE A 7 14.32 -25.78 4.61
C ILE A 7 14.27 -26.56 5.94
N ASP A 8 15.26 -27.41 6.20
CA ASP A 8 15.29 -28.22 7.43
C ASP A 8 15.44 -27.35 8.68
N ILE A 9 16.26 -26.30 8.60
CA ILE A 9 16.40 -25.34 9.70
C ILE A 9 15.10 -24.57 9.92
N LEU A 10 14.42 -24.13 8.85
CA LEU A 10 13.11 -23.46 8.97
C LEU A 10 12.06 -24.38 9.61
N ARG A 11 12.07 -25.68 9.28
CA ARG A 11 11.24 -26.69 9.96
C ARG A 11 11.61 -26.83 11.44
N GLY A 12 12.90 -26.74 11.78
CA GLY A 12 13.34 -26.71 13.18
C GLY A 12 12.79 -25.51 13.96
N THR A 13 12.66 -24.33 13.34
CA THR A 13 12.15 -23.12 14.04
C THR A 13 10.68 -23.21 14.48
N ILE A 14 9.88 -24.03 13.80
CA ILE A 14 8.47 -24.24 14.14
C ILE A 14 8.29 -25.32 15.21
N ASP A 15 9.24 -26.25 15.36
CA ASP A 15 9.22 -27.29 16.40
C ASP A 15 9.75 -26.74 17.74
N PRO A 16 8.96 -26.76 18.83
CA PRO A 16 9.40 -26.30 20.14
C PRO A 16 10.71 -26.93 20.66
N ASN A 17 10.98 -28.19 20.30
CA ASN A 17 12.17 -28.91 20.78
C ASN A 17 13.43 -28.53 20.00
N LEU A 18 13.28 -28.12 18.74
CA LEU A 18 14.40 -27.80 17.83
C LEU A 18 14.58 -26.29 17.63
N ARG A 19 13.64 -25.46 18.10
CA ARG A 19 13.60 -24.03 17.84
C ARG A 19 14.90 -23.32 18.21
N GLN A 20 15.40 -23.52 19.42
CA GLN A 20 16.58 -22.82 19.90
C GLN A 20 17.81 -23.14 19.04
N GLN A 21 18.04 -24.43 18.76
CA GLN A 21 19.14 -24.86 17.90
C GLN A 21 19.00 -24.28 16.48
N ALA A 22 17.80 -24.33 15.91
CA ALA A 22 17.53 -23.83 14.56
C ALA A 22 17.75 -22.30 14.47
N GLU A 23 17.34 -21.53 15.49
CA GLU A 23 17.56 -20.09 15.55
C GLU A 23 19.05 -19.71 15.68
N GLU A 24 19.82 -20.49 16.44
CA GLU A 24 21.28 -20.36 16.54
C GLU A 24 21.94 -20.64 15.18
N GLU A 25 21.52 -21.69 14.47
CA GLU A 25 22.01 -22.00 13.13
C GLU A 25 21.68 -20.90 12.11
N LEU A 26 20.45 -20.36 12.13
CA LEU A 26 20.08 -19.21 11.29
C LEU A 26 20.96 -17.98 11.60
N THR A 27 21.29 -17.76 12.88
CA THR A 27 22.15 -16.65 13.32
C THR A 27 23.58 -16.80 12.82
N GLN A 28 24.07 -18.02 12.63
CA GLN A 28 25.35 -18.28 11.98
C GLN A 28 25.24 -18.11 10.46
N MET A 29 24.19 -18.66 9.83
CA MET A 29 24.00 -18.64 8.38
C MET A 29 23.76 -17.24 7.83
N LYS A 30 23.14 -16.33 8.58
CA LYS A 30 22.88 -14.96 8.09
C LYS A 30 24.14 -14.19 7.67
N LYS A 31 25.32 -14.58 8.18
CA LYS A 31 26.61 -13.98 7.84
C LYS A 31 27.16 -14.44 6.48
N ILE A 32 26.59 -15.47 5.88
CA ILE A 32 27.07 -16.07 4.63
C ILE A 32 26.50 -15.27 3.45
N ILE A 33 27.39 -14.80 2.57
CA ILE A 33 26.98 -14.15 1.30
C ILE A 33 26.18 -15.15 0.45
N GLY A 34 25.05 -14.72 -0.07
CA GLY A 34 24.11 -15.53 -0.85
C GLY A 34 23.00 -16.15 0.00
N PHE A 35 23.04 -16.03 1.33
CA PHE A 35 21.98 -16.58 2.19
C PHE A 35 20.66 -15.82 2.05
N THR A 36 20.68 -14.48 1.97
CA THR A 36 19.43 -13.70 1.92
C THR A 36 18.64 -13.99 0.63
N PRO A 37 19.26 -14.01 -0.57
CA PRO A 37 18.60 -14.42 -1.81
C PRO A 37 18.14 -15.88 -1.79
N ALA A 38 18.95 -16.80 -1.25
CA ALA A 38 18.56 -18.21 -1.12
C ALA A 38 17.33 -18.39 -0.22
N LEU A 39 17.23 -17.62 0.87
CA LEU A 39 16.06 -17.62 1.74
C LEU A 39 14.81 -17.11 1.00
N LEU A 40 14.92 -16.04 0.21
CA LEU A 40 13.80 -15.57 -0.62
C LEU A 40 13.36 -16.65 -1.62
N GLN A 41 14.30 -17.34 -2.28
CA GLN A 41 13.98 -18.44 -3.19
C GLN A 41 13.23 -19.57 -2.48
N VAL A 42 13.70 -19.99 -1.30
CA VAL A 42 13.04 -21.03 -0.49
C VAL A 42 11.62 -20.63 -0.11
N VAL A 43 11.41 -19.39 0.35
CA VAL A 43 10.07 -18.87 0.69
C VAL A 43 9.11 -18.90 -0.52
N MET A 44 9.66 -18.73 -1.72
CA MET A 44 8.89 -18.73 -2.97
C MET A 44 8.64 -20.12 -3.56
N MET A 45 9.21 -21.19 -3.00
CA MET A 45 8.95 -22.57 -3.44
C MET A 45 7.49 -22.96 -3.15
N GLY A 46 6.72 -23.22 -4.22
CA GLY A 46 5.31 -23.59 -4.13
C GLY A 46 5.04 -24.94 -3.47
N GLU A 47 6.01 -25.84 -3.50
CA GLU A 47 5.92 -27.22 -2.96
C GLU A 47 6.12 -27.29 -1.44
N LEU A 48 6.57 -26.21 -0.80
CA LEU A 48 6.77 -26.16 0.65
C LEU A 48 5.48 -25.83 1.39
N ASP A 49 5.30 -26.46 2.55
CA ASP A 49 4.18 -26.19 3.44
C ASP A 49 4.14 -24.71 3.87
N MET A 50 2.95 -24.14 3.89
CA MET A 50 2.74 -22.73 4.22
C MET A 50 3.35 -22.31 5.56
N PRO A 51 3.32 -23.10 6.66
CA PRO A 51 3.99 -22.75 7.91
C PRO A 51 5.52 -22.53 7.76
N VAL A 52 6.19 -23.35 6.95
CA VAL A 52 7.64 -23.23 6.70
C VAL A 52 7.94 -21.97 5.89
N ARG A 53 7.14 -21.70 4.85
CA ARG A 53 7.26 -20.48 4.03
C ARG A 53 6.99 -19.24 4.85
N GLN A 54 6.03 -19.29 5.78
CA GLN A 54 5.70 -18.19 6.68
C GLN A 54 6.82 -17.92 7.69
N ALA A 55 7.41 -18.95 8.30
CA ALA A 55 8.57 -18.80 9.17
C ALA A 55 9.75 -18.16 8.42
N GLY A 56 10.03 -18.65 7.20
CA GLY A 56 11.09 -18.12 6.34
C GLY A 56 10.90 -16.65 5.96
N VAL A 57 9.68 -16.25 5.55
CA VAL A 57 9.42 -14.86 5.15
C VAL A 57 9.42 -13.90 6.34
N ILE A 58 8.97 -14.36 7.52
CA ILE A 58 9.05 -13.57 8.76
C ILE A 58 10.52 -13.33 9.12
N TYR A 59 11.35 -14.37 9.04
CA TYR A 59 12.79 -14.23 9.27
C TYR A 59 13.44 -13.30 8.25
N LEU A 60 13.12 -13.46 6.95
CA LEU A 60 13.60 -12.57 5.89
C LEU A 60 13.21 -11.10 6.15
N LYS A 61 11.96 -10.85 6.51
CA LYS A 61 11.50 -9.50 6.87
C LYS A 61 12.29 -8.92 8.03
N ASN A 62 12.52 -9.71 9.10
CA ASN A 62 13.29 -9.25 10.25
C ASN A 62 14.74 -8.94 9.85
N MET A 63 15.34 -9.77 8.99
CA MET A 63 16.67 -9.51 8.43
C MET A 63 16.72 -8.20 7.64
N VAL A 64 15.79 -7.99 6.71
CA VAL A 64 15.74 -6.76 5.90
C VAL A 64 15.50 -5.55 6.80
N ALA A 65 14.59 -5.63 7.77
CA ALA A 65 14.30 -4.52 8.67
C ALA A 65 15.51 -4.13 9.56
N GLN A 66 16.31 -5.10 10.00
CA GLN A 66 17.43 -4.85 10.91
C GLN A 66 18.75 -4.56 10.20
N TYR A 67 19.00 -5.20 9.06
CA TYR A 67 20.35 -5.30 8.48
C TYR A 67 20.45 -4.76 7.05
N TRP A 68 19.37 -4.15 6.51
CA TRP A 68 19.39 -3.49 5.19
C TRP A 68 19.99 -2.09 5.22
N LYS A 69 19.84 -1.34 6.32
CA LYS A 69 20.55 -0.07 6.47
C LYS A 69 22.06 -0.35 6.51
N ASP A 70 22.86 0.52 5.92
CA ASP A 70 24.31 0.50 6.14
C ASP A 70 24.60 0.68 7.64
N ALA A 71 25.55 -0.09 8.16
CA ALA A 71 25.93 0.01 9.56
C ALA A 71 26.62 1.37 9.78
N GLU A 72 26.01 2.23 10.59
CA GLU A 72 26.69 3.42 11.11
C GLU A 72 27.74 2.95 12.11
N TYR A 73 28.97 3.39 11.91
CA TYR A 73 30.11 2.97 12.68
C TYR A 73 30.90 4.19 13.13
N GLU A 74 31.00 4.39 14.45
CA GLU A 74 31.95 5.30 15.05
C GLU A 74 33.28 4.56 15.22
N GLY A 75 34.39 5.20 14.81
CA GLY A 75 35.72 4.58 14.81
C GLY A 75 36.10 3.99 16.17
N GLY A 76 36.28 2.67 16.24
CA GLY A 76 36.73 1.92 17.42
C GLY A 76 36.02 0.59 17.70
N GLU A 77 34.76 0.39 17.27
CA GLU A 77 34.00 -0.85 17.53
C GLU A 77 34.14 -1.93 16.39
N PRO A 78 33.54 -3.12 16.49
CA PRO A 78 33.39 -4.03 15.35
C PRO A 78 32.29 -3.53 14.42
N ILE A 79 32.49 -3.60 13.09
CA ILE A 79 31.44 -3.25 12.12
C ILE A 79 30.21 -4.15 12.35
N PRO A 80 29.03 -3.58 12.66
CA PRO A 80 27.82 -4.36 12.83
C PRO A 80 27.47 -5.14 11.56
N PHE A 81 26.88 -6.32 11.75
CA PHE A 81 26.41 -7.12 10.62
C PHE A 81 25.39 -6.34 9.80
N HIS A 82 25.60 -6.33 8.49
CA HIS A 82 24.68 -5.82 7.50
C HIS A 82 24.64 -6.78 6.31
N ILE A 83 23.52 -6.83 5.60
CA ILE A 83 23.37 -7.68 4.41
C ILE A 83 24.34 -7.16 3.35
N HIS A 84 25.18 -8.06 2.82
CA HIS A 84 26.17 -7.71 1.80
C HIS A 84 25.52 -7.12 0.54
N GLU A 85 26.18 -6.16 -0.11
CA GLU A 85 25.60 -5.43 -1.26
C GLU A 85 25.24 -6.36 -2.43
N GLN A 86 26.00 -7.44 -2.65
CA GLN A 86 25.67 -8.47 -3.64
C GLN A 86 24.29 -9.11 -3.38
N ASP A 87 24.00 -9.44 -2.12
CA ASP A 87 22.70 -10.00 -1.71
C ASP A 87 21.60 -8.94 -1.86
N ARG A 88 21.89 -7.69 -1.46
CA ARG A 88 20.93 -6.59 -1.63
C ARG A 88 20.57 -6.38 -3.10
N ALA A 89 21.54 -6.41 -4.00
CA ALA A 89 21.31 -6.28 -5.43
C ALA A 89 20.41 -7.40 -5.97
N MET A 90 20.67 -8.65 -5.60
CA MET A 90 19.82 -9.79 -5.98
C MET A 90 18.40 -9.68 -5.43
N ILE A 91 18.24 -9.24 -4.18
CA ILE A 91 16.93 -9.04 -3.58
C ILE A 91 16.19 -7.86 -4.23
N ARG A 92 16.86 -6.75 -4.54
CA ARG A 92 16.27 -5.61 -5.29
C ARG A 92 15.74 -6.03 -6.64
N ASP A 93 16.44 -6.92 -7.32
CA ASP A 93 15.97 -7.47 -8.58
C ASP A 93 14.76 -8.39 -8.32
N ALA A 94 14.82 -9.36 -7.41
CA ALA A 94 13.75 -10.35 -7.27
C ALA A 94 12.49 -9.90 -6.51
N ILE A 95 12.55 -8.88 -5.64
CA ILE A 95 11.49 -8.65 -4.63
C ILE A 95 10.15 -8.25 -5.24
N VAL A 96 10.12 -7.48 -6.32
CA VAL A 96 8.85 -7.06 -6.95
C VAL A 96 8.15 -8.27 -7.55
N ASP A 97 8.91 -9.08 -8.30
CA ASP A 97 8.42 -10.34 -8.87
C ASP A 97 7.93 -11.29 -7.77
N ALA A 98 8.65 -11.36 -6.65
CA ALA A 98 8.26 -12.17 -5.51
C ALA A 98 6.95 -11.69 -4.85
N VAL A 99 6.76 -10.38 -4.65
CA VAL A 99 5.51 -9.82 -4.09
C VAL A 99 4.33 -10.10 -5.02
N VAL A 100 4.52 -10.00 -6.33
CA VAL A 100 3.46 -10.27 -7.32
C VAL A 100 2.98 -11.72 -7.26
N HIS A 101 3.91 -12.67 -7.26
CA HIS A 101 3.57 -14.10 -7.35
C HIS A 101 3.36 -14.79 -6.00
N ALA A 102 3.66 -14.13 -4.88
CA ALA A 102 3.51 -14.71 -3.55
C ALA A 102 2.03 -14.93 -3.15
N PRO A 103 1.71 -15.98 -2.38
CA PRO A 103 0.41 -16.10 -1.71
C PRO A 103 0.26 -15.03 -0.62
N ASP A 104 -0.97 -14.72 -0.22
CA ASP A 104 -1.32 -13.58 0.65
C ASP A 104 -0.47 -13.49 1.93
N LEU A 105 -0.30 -14.59 2.66
CA LEU A 105 0.47 -14.64 3.91
C LEU A 105 1.95 -14.31 3.71
N VAL A 106 2.53 -14.69 2.57
CA VAL A 106 3.91 -14.34 2.20
C VAL A 106 3.96 -12.90 1.69
N ARG A 107 3.03 -12.54 0.81
CA ARG A 107 2.96 -11.23 0.13
C ARG A 107 2.96 -10.07 1.12
N VAL A 108 2.18 -10.16 2.20
CA VAL A 108 2.12 -9.08 3.20
C VAL A 108 3.45 -8.86 3.91
N GLN A 109 4.25 -9.90 4.14
CA GLN A 109 5.56 -9.78 4.77
C GLN A 109 6.61 -9.26 3.77
N LEU A 110 6.57 -9.73 2.52
CA LEU A 110 7.44 -9.21 1.45
C LEU A 110 7.17 -7.72 1.16
N ALA A 111 5.92 -7.27 1.24
CA ALA A 111 5.60 -5.85 1.14
C ALA A 111 6.29 -5.02 2.23
N VAL A 112 6.42 -5.55 3.46
CA VAL A 112 7.20 -4.86 4.51
C VAL A 112 8.69 -4.82 4.15
N CYS A 113 9.24 -5.89 3.56
CA CYS A 113 10.61 -5.86 3.03
C CYS A 113 10.77 -4.76 1.98
N THR A 114 9.85 -4.69 1.01
CA THR A 114 9.85 -3.65 -0.04
C THR A 114 9.87 -2.24 0.56
N TYR A 115 9.07 -1.98 1.60
CA TYR A 115 9.07 -0.68 2.28
C TYR A 115 10.43 -0.32 2.87
N GLN A 116 11.07 -1.25 3.58
CA GLN A 116 12.40 -1.02 4.16
C GLN A 116 13.46 -0.80 3.09
N MET A 117 13.40 -1.56 2.00
CA MET A 117 14.31 -1.39 0.86
C MET A 117 14.12 -0.02 0.19
N VAL A 118 12.87 0.38 -0.10
CA VAL A 118 12.56 1.70 -0.66
C VAL A 118 13.08 2.81 0.25
N LYS A 119 12.90 2.68 1.57
CA LYS A 119 13.34 3.68 2.55
C LYS A 119 14.83 4.00 2.46
N HIS A 120 15.65 2.99 2.19
CA HIS A 120 17.11 3.11 2.20
C HIS A 120 17.73 3.24 0.81
N ASP A 121 17.09 2.68 -0.23
CA ASP A 121 17.69 2.60 -1.56
C ASP A 121 16.99 3.45 -2.63
N PHE A 122 15.74 3.91 -2.43
CA PHE A 122 15.06 4.78 -3.39
C PHE A 122 15.20 6.26 -3.01
N PRO A 123 15.53 7.16 -3.97
CA PRO A 123 15.73 6.92 -5.40
C PRO A 123 17.17 6.58 -5.81
N GLY A 124 18.12 6.49 -4.87
CA GLY A 124 19.55 6.38 -5.21
C GLY A 124 19.93 5.05 -5.89
N ARG A 125 19.97 3.96 -5.12
CA ARG A 125 20.45 2.64 -5.57
C ARG A 125 19.38 1.81 -6.28
N TRP A 126 18.11 2.19 -6.20
CA TRP A 126 17.00 1.35 -6.66
C TRP A 126 15.90 2.10 -7.41
N THR A 127 16.21 2.63 -8.58
CA THR A 127 15.23 3.29 -9.45
C THR A 127 14.35 2.31 -10.22
N THR A 128 14.87 1.12 -10.53
CA THR A 128 14.21 0.09 -11.37
C THR A 128 12.90 -0.47 -10.79
N ILE A 129 12.60 -0.20 -9.52
CA ILE A 129 11.30 -0.54 -8.91
C ILE A 129 10.14 0.09 -9.69
N VAL A 130 10.31 1.31 -10.20
CA VAL A 130 9.27 2.04 -10.95
C VAL A 130 8.96 1.32 -12.26
N ASP A 131 9.99 0.91 -12.99
CA ASP A 131 9.86 0.19 -14.26
C ASP A 131 9.18 -1.17 -14.05
N LYS A 132 9.58 -1.93 -13.04
CA LYS A 132 8.96 -3.23 -12.73
C LYS A 132 7.49 -3.08 -12.34
N ILE A 133 7.14 -2.08 -11.51
CA ILE A 133 5.73 -1.80 -11.18
C ILE A 133 4.95 -1.47 -12.46
N SER A 134 5.50 -0.63 -13.33
CA SER A 134 4.87 -0.24 -14.60
C SER A 134 4.59 -1.47 -15.47
N ILE A 135 5.56 -2.36 -15.66
CA ILE A 135 5.40 -3.59 -16.45
C ILE A 135 4.22 -4.43 -15.94
N TYR A 136 4.12 -4.65 -14.63
CA TYR A 136 3.03 -5.45 -14.07
C TYR A 136 1.66 -4.76 -14.15
N LEU A 137 1.60 -3.43 -14.06
CA LEU A 137 0.34 -2.69 -14.22
C LEU A 137 -0.15 -2.65 -15.66
N GLN A 138 0.73 -2.80 -16.66
CA GLN A 138 0.35 -2.93 -18.07
C GLN A 138 -0.17 -4.33 -18.43
N ASN A 139 0.18 -5.33 -17.63
CA ASN A 139 -0.29 -6.70 -17.86
C ASN A 139 -1.83 -6.76 -17.75
N PRO A 140 -2.55 -7.40 -18.69
CA PRO A 140 -4.00 -7.52 -18.61
C PRO A 140 -4.49 -8.40 -17.45
N ASP A 141 -3.63 -9.25 -16.87
CA ASP A 141 -3.97 -10.11 -15.75
C ASP A 141 -4.08 -9.33 -14.43
N THR A 142 -5.33 -9.11 -14.00
CA THR A 142 -5.66 -8.43 -12.73
C THR A 142 -5.07 -9.12 -11.50
N MET A 143 -4.78 -10.43 -11.56
CA MET A 143 -4.18 -11.16 -10.44
C MET A 143 -2.78 -10.62 -10.09
N LEU A 144 -2.06 -10.12 -11.09
CA LEU A 144 -0.71 -9.58 -10.92
C LEU A 144 -0.73 -8.15 -10.35
N TRP A 145 -1.85 -7.43 -10.48
CA TRP A 145 -1.97 -6.05 -10.04
C TRP A 145 -1.89 -5.90 -8.52
N ASN A 146 -2.35 -6.89 -7.76
CA ASN A 146 -2.33 -6.77 -6.30
C ASN A 146 -0.91 -6.57 -5.76
N GLY A 147 0.04 -7.40 -6.21
CA GLY A 147 1.42 -7.28 -5.74
C GLY A 147 2.12 -6.02 -6.24
N SER A 148 1.91 -5.64 -7.50
CA SER A 148 2.52 -4.42 -8.06
C SER A 148 1.97 -3.15 -7.41
N LEU A 149 0.66 -3.06 -7.18
CA LEU A 149 0.04 -1.98 -6.43
C LEU A 149 0.49 -1.98 -4.96
N LEU A 150 0.76 -3.14 -4.34
CA LEU A 150 1.31 -3.19 -2.99
C LEU A 150 2.74 -2.61 -2.96
N CYS A 151 3.59 -2.96 -3.92
CA CYS A 151 4.92 -2.35 -4.06
C CYS A 151 4.83 -0.83 -4.27
N LEU A 152 3.92 -0.37 -5.13
CA LEU A 152 3.67 1.06 -5.34
C LEU A 152 3.19 1.74 -4.06
N TYR A 153 2.29 1.10 -3.32
CA TYR A 153 1.82 1.64 -2.04
C TYR A 153 2.98 1.80 -1.05
N GLN A 154 3.94 0.87 -0.97
CA GLN A 154 5.13 1.06 -0.14
C GLN A 154 6.01 2.20 -0.62
N LEU A 155 6.17 2.34 -1.94
CA LEU A 155 6.90 3.45 -2.55
C LEU A 155 6.31 4.80 -2.13
N VAL A 156 5.01 5.00 -2.34
CA VAL A 156 4.33 6.26 -1.96
C VAL A 156 4.37 6.47 -0.44
N LYS A 157 4.13 5.42 0.35
CA LYS A 157 4.11 5.49 1.81
C LYS A 157 5.45 5.91 2.41
N ASN A 158 6.58 5.57 1.80
CA ASN A 158 7.89 6.03 2.25
C ASN A 158 8.05 7.55 2.21
N PHE A 159 7.28 8.23 1.36
CA PHE A 159 7.30 9.67 1.23
C PHE A 159 6.16 10.34 2.02
N GLU A 160 5.23 9.60 2.62
CA GLU A 160 4.00 10.12 3.25
C GLU A 160 4.28 11.35 4.14
N TYR A 161 5.28 11.26 5.02
CA TYR A 161 5.66 12.32 5.97
C TYR A 161 6.84 13.19 5.53
N LYS A 162 7.37 13.00 4.31
CA LYS A 162 8.46 13.81 3.78
C LYS A 162 7.96 15.20 3.37
N LYS A 163 8.82 16.20 3.58
CA LYS A 163 8.55 17.60 3.20
C LYS A 163 8.46 17.74 1.68
N LYS A 164 7.84 18.83 1.21
CA LYS A 164 7.60 19.08 -0.22
C LYS A 164 8.88 18.98 -1.05
N GLU A 165 9.99 19.48 -0.52
CA GLU A 165 11.29 19.55 -1.21
C GLU A 165 11.88 18.15 -1.46
N ASP A 166 11.63 17.20 -0.55
CA ASP A 166 12.16 15.83 -0.60
C ASP A 166 11.29 14.88 -1.43
N ARG A 167 10.17 15.36 -2.01
CA ARG A 167 9.21 14.54 -2.77
C ARG A 167 9.47 14.51 -4.27
N GLY A 168 10.44 15.28 -4.78
CA GLY A 168 10.79 15.30 -6.21
C GLY A 168 10.91 13.91 -6.85
N PRO A 169 11.64 12.95 -6.25
CA PRO A 169 11.77 11.61 -6.80
C PRO A 169 10.46 10.82 -6.84
N LEU A 170 9.58 11.02 -5.85
CA LEU A 170 8.25 10.43 -5.88
C LEU A 170 7.41 11.04 -6.99
N HIS A 171 7.44 12.37 -7.14
CA HIS A 171 6.66 13.05 -8.18
C HIS A 171 7.06 12.54 -9.57
N GLU A 172 8.35 12.34 -9.83
CA GLU A 172 8.84 11.79 -11.09
C GLU A 172 8.30 10.38 -11.36
N ALA A 173 8.37 9.48 -10.37
CA ALA A 173 7.78 8.14 -10.49
C ALA A 173 6.27 8.20 -10.74
N MET A 174 5.56 9.08 -10.04
CA MET A 174 4.11 9.19 -10.15
C MET A 174 3.63 9.87 -11.44
N ARG A 175 4.47 10.61 -12.17
CA ARG A 175 4.11 11.11 -13.52
C ARG A 175 3.74 9.96 -14.45
N MET A 176 4.45 8.84 -14.33
CA MET A 176 4.17 7.62 -15.09
C MET A 176 3.10 6.77 -14.39
N LEU A 177 3.25 6.52 -13.09
CA LEU A 177 2.44 5.51 -12.39
C LEU A 177 1.03 5.98 -12.00
N LEU A 178 0.79 7.29 -11.83
CA LEU A 178 -0.51 7.80 -11.43
C LEU A 178 -1.58 7.65 -12.53
N PRO A 179 -1.32 7.99 -13.81
CA PRO A 179 -2.24 7.70 -14.91
C PRO A 179 -2.57 6.20 -15.01
N MET A 180 -1.57 5.33 -14.86
CA MET A 180 -1.79 3.87 -14.89
C MET A 180 -2.69 3.40 -13.74
N CYS A 181 -2.50 3.95 -12.53
CA CYS A 181 -3.39 3.68 -11.40
C CYS A 181 -4.84 4.11 -11.70
N TYR A 182 -5.01 5.27 -12.33
CA TYR A 182 -6.33 5.75 -12.74
C TYR A 182 -6.96 4.82 -13.79
N GLU A 183 -6.23 4.43 -14.83
CA GLU A 183 -6.73 3.47 -15.83
C GLU A 183 -7.13 2.14 -15.20
N ARG A 184 -6.31 1.58 -14.30
CA ARG A 184 -6.65 0.35 -13.58
C ARG A 184 -7.90 0.55 -12.74
N MET A 185 -8.03 1.68 -12.05
CA MET A 185 -9.22 2.02 -11.27
C MET A 185 -10.47 2.02 -12.16
N VAL A 186 -10.42 2.73 -13.30
CA VAL A 186 -11.53 2.81 -14.26
C VAL A 186 -11.90 1.44 -14.82
N HIS A 187 -10.91 0.61 -15.16
CA HIS A 187 -11.12 -0.76 -15.63
C HIS A 187 -11.83 -1.64 -14.57
N LEU A 188 -11.51 -1.43 -13.29
CA LEU A 188 -12.06 -2.22 -12.18
C LEU A 188 -13.45 -1.73 -11.72
N LEU A 189 -13.78 -0.45 -11.93
CA LEU A 189 -15.06 0.14 -11.50
C LEU A 189 -16.31 -0.67 -11.86
N PRO A 190 -16.48 -1.21 -13.08
CA PRO A 190 -17.67 -1.97 -13.44
C PRO A 190 -17.70 -3.39 -12.85
N ASP A 191 -16.58 -3.93 -12.38
CA ASP A 191 -16.52 -5.27 -11.78
C ASP A 191 -16.89 -5.22 -10.28
N PRO A 192 -18.02 -5.82 -9.85
CA PRO A 192 -18.46 -5.83 -8.46
C PRO A 192 -17.75 -6.89 -7.60
N SER A 193 -16.86 -7.71 -8.18
CA SER A 193 -16.18 -8.80 -7.48
C SER A 193 -15.42 -8.32 -6.24
N GLU A 194 -15.25 -9.22 -5.27
CA GLU A 194 -14.46 -8.95 -4.07
C GLU A 194 -13.01 -8.61 -4.43
N HIS A 195 -12.43 -9.37 -5.38
CA HIS A 195 -11.08 -9.17 -5.90
C HIS A 195 -10.91 -7.75 -6.46
N SER A 196 -11.78 -7.33 -7.37
CA SER A 196 -11.76 -5.98 -7.94
C SER A 196 -11.92 -4.91 -6.86
N THR A 197 -12.83 -5.12 -5.90
CA THR A 197 -13.07 -4.18 -4.80
C THR A 197 -11.82 -4.02 -3.92
N LEU A 198 -11.08 -5.10 -3.67
CA LEU A 198 -9.82 -5.07 -2.92
C LEU A 198 -8.72 -4.29 -3.67
N LEU A 199 -8.63 -4.46 -5.00
CA LEU A 199 -7.69 -3.71 -5.85
C LEU A 199 -8.05 -2.22 -5.89
N GLN A 200 -9.31 -1.87 -6.14
CA GLN A 200 -9.80 -0.48 -6.11
C GLN A 200 -9.49 0.18 -4.76
N LYS A 201 -9.71 -0.51 -3.64
CA LYS A 201 -9.32 -0.05 -2.29
C LYS A 201 -7.83 0.26 -2.20
N LEU A 202 -6.97 -0.57 -2.77
CA LEU A 202 -5.53 -0.36 -2.75
C LEU A 202 -5.12 0.86 -3.59
N VAL A 203 -5.75 1.06 -4.75
CA VAL A 203 -5.55 2.28 -5.57
C VAL A 203 -5.95 3.54 -4.79
N LEU A 204 -7.10 3.53 -4.12
CA LEU A 204 -7.51 4.68 -3.27
C LEU A 204 -6.52 4.93 -2.13
N LYS A 205 -5.94 3.89 -1.54
CA LYS A 205 -4.88 4.04 -0.52
C LYS A 205 -3.61 4.68 -1.08
N ILE A 206 -3.22 4.33 -2.30
CA ILE A 206 -2.08 4.96 -2.99
C ILE A 206 -2.37 6.44 -3.22
N PHE A 207 -3.54 6.77 -3.76
CA PHE A 207 -3.96 8.16 -3.98
C PHE A 207 -4.00 8.97 -2.68
N TYR A 208 -4.55 8.38 -1.62
CA TYR A 208 -4.59 9.01 -0.30
C TYR A 208 -3.19 9.27 0.27
N ALA A 209 -2.29 8.28 0.24
CA ALA A 209 -0.92 8.44 0.73
C ALA A 209 -0.12 9.48 -0.08
N LEU A 210 -0.46 9.64 -1.37
CA LEU A 210 0.14 10.66 -2.22
C LEU A 210 -0.31 12.07 -1.83
N THR A 211 -1.59 12.24 -1.46
CA THR A 211 -2.26 13.56 -1.39
C THR A 211 -2.56 14.05 0.03
N GLN A 212 -2.58 13.19 1.05
CA GLN A 212 -3.02 13.54 2.40
C GLN A 212 -2.25 14.72 3.02
N TYR A 213 -0.92 14.74 2.85
CA TYR A 213 -0.06 15.73 3.50
C TYR A 213 0.40 16.85 2.57
N HIS A 214 0.50 16.56 1.27
CA HIS A 214 0.86 17.50 0.23
C HIS A 214 0.06 17.16 -1.02
N LEU A 215 -0.63 18.14 -1.62
CA LEU A 215 -1.35 17.94 -2.87
C LEU A 215 -0.48 18.44 -4.04
N PRO A 216 0.14 17.54 -4.83
CA PRO A 216 1.06 17.96 -5.89
C PRO A 216 0.29 18.49 -7.10
N LEU A 217 -0.02 19.79 -7.11
CA LEU A 217 -0.78 20.46 -8.19
C LEU A 217 -0.08 20.39 -9.56
N GLU A 218 1.24 20.18 -9.58
CA GLU A 218 2.02 19.98 -10.81
C GLU A 218 1.79 18.60 -11.43
N LEU A 219 1.46 17.61 -10.60
CA LEU A 219 1.16 16.24 -11.03
C LEU A 219 -0.34 16.08 -11.30
N LEU A 220 -1.18 16.67 -10.46
CA LEU A 220 -2.64 16.64 -10.54
C LEU A 220 -3.15 17.95 -11.15
N SER A 221 -3.16 18.01 -12.48
CA SER A 221 -3.86 19.07 -13.22
C SER A 221 -5.35 19.10 -12.83
N ARG A 222 -6.04 20.22 -13.13
CA ARG A 222 -7.49 20.30 -12.85
C ARG A 222 -8.29 19.20 -13.54
N GLU A 223 -7.88 18.79 -14.73
CA GLU A 223 -8.50 17.72 -15.50
C GLU A 223 -8.34 16.38 -14.78
N HIS A 224 -7.10 15.94 -14.54
CA HIS A 224 -6.82 14.68 -13.84
C HIS A 224 -7.43 14.67 -12.42
N PHE A 225 -7.41 15.80 -11.71
CA PHE A 225 -8.06 15.89 -10.41
C PHE A 225 -9.57 15.70 -10.50
N THR A 226 -10.22 16.26 -11.53
CA THR A 226 -11.66 16.08 -11.76
C THR A 226 -12.01 14.62 -12.03
N GLU A 227 -11.21 13.94 -12.84
CA GLU A 227 -11.34 12.50 -13.09
C GLU A 227 -11.24 11.67 -11.82
N TRP A 228 -10.22 11.91 -11.00
CA TRP A 228 -10.07 11.23 -9.70
C TRP A 228 -11.25 11.52 -8.77
N MET A 229 -11.72 12.76 -8.70
CA MET A 229 -12.88 13.12 -7.87
C MET A 229 -14.15 12.41 -8.31
N GLU A 230 -14.39 12.27 -9.61
CA GLU A 230 -15.56 11.57 -10.12
C GLU A 230 -15.52 10.08 -9.76
N VAL A 231 -14.37 9.43 -9.93
CA VAL A 231 -14.16 8.04 -9.52
C VAL A 231 -14.34 7.85 -8.01
N ILE A 232 -13.76 8.73 -7.19
CA ILE A 232 -13.90 8.68 -5.73
C ILE A 232 -15.36 8.86 -5.32
N ARG A 233 -16.08 9.81 -5.94
CA ARG A 233 -17.50 10.07 -5.69
C ARG A 233 -18.35 8.86 -6.10
N GLN A 234 -18.09 8.26 -7.26
CA GLN A 234 -18.79 7.08 -7.74
C GLN A 234 -18.61 5.89 -6.78
N VAL A 235 -17.40 5.67 -6.26
CA VAL A 235 -17.15 4.64 -5.24
C VAL A 235 -17.89 4.94 -3.92
N ALA A 236 -17.88 6.21 -3.49
CA ALA A 236 -18.59 6.62 -2.29
C ALA A 236 -20.12 6.42 -2.44
N ASP A 237 -20.68 6.64 -3.63
CA ASP A 237 -22.11 6.53 -3.91
C ASP A 237 -22.59 5.11 -4.26
N ARG A 238 -21.69 4.23 -4.74
CA ARG A 238 -22.02 2.86 -5.18
C ARG A 238 -22.76 2.06 -4.10
N PRO A 239 -23.89 1.42 -4.35
CA PRO A 239 -24.54 0.57 -3.34
C PRO A 239 -23.64 -0.59 -2.91
N VAL A 240 -23.77 -1.04 -1.67
CA VAL A 240 -23.12 -2.27 -1.20
C VAL A 240 -24.01 -3.46 -1.62
N PRO A 241 -23.46 -4.56 -2.17
CA PRO A 241 -24.29 -5.69 -2.62
C PRO A 241 -25.09 -6.33 -1.48
N ASP A 242 -26.33 -6.71 -1.74
CA ASP A 242 -27.24 -7.28 -0.75
C ASP A 242 -26.74 -8.61 -0.16
N GLN A 243 -25.88 -9.34 -0.90
CA GLN A 243 -25.28 -10.58 -0.37
C GLN A 243 -24.47 -10.33 0.91
N THR A 244 -23.94 -9.11 1.09
CA THR A 244 -23.19 -8.73 2.30
C THR A 244 -24.05 -8.70 3.56
N LEU A 245 -25.38 -8.65 3.43
CA LEU A 245 -26.30 -8.69 4.56
C LEU A 245 -26.39 -10.08 5.21
N GLN A 246 -25.97 -11.13 4.49
CA GLN A 246 -25.92 -12.50 5.00
C GLN A 246 -24.77 -12.72 5.99
N VAL A 247 -23.78 -11.82 6.00
CA VAL A 247 -22.65 -11.83 6.93
C VAL A 247 -23.09 -11.23 8.26
N ASP A 248 -22.58 -11.78 9.36
CA ASP A 248 -22.83 -11.28 10.71
C ASP A 248 -22.49 -9.79 10.83
N GLU A 249 -23.36 -9.04 11.51
CA GLU A 249 -23.27 -7.58 11.56
C GLU A 249 -21.94 -7.08 12.12
N GLU A 250 -21.34 -7.82 13.05
CA GLU A 250 -20.03 -7.53 13.65
C GLU A 250 -18.87 -7.67 12.64
N GLU A 251 -19.00 -8.54 11.64
CA GLU A 251 -17.99 -8.80 10.62
C GLU A 251 -18.18 -7.95 9.35
N ARG A 252 -19.40 -7.44 9.11
CA ARG A 252 -19.69 -6.57 7.96
C ARG A 252 -18.71 -5.40 7.78
N PRO A 253 -18.24 -4.68 8.82
CA PRO A 253 -17.25 -3.61 8.68
C PRO A 253 -15.95 -4.05 8.00
N ASP A 254 -15.62 -5.34 8.07
CA ASP A 254 -14.42 -5.91 7.48
C ASP A 254 -14.56 -6.27 6.00
N LEU A 255 -15.77 -6.24 5.46
CA LEU A 255 -16.00 -6.53 4.05
C LEU A 255 -15.36 -5.48 3.13
N PRO A 256 -14.82 -5.88 1.97
CA PRO A 256 -14.13 -4.97 1.06
C PRO A 256 -14.97 -3.77 0.60
N TRP A 257 -16.27 -3.95 0.36
CA TRP A 257 -17.19 -2.88 -0.06
C TRP A 257 -17.34 -1.77 1.00
N TRP A 258 -17.36 -2.11 2.28
CA TRP A 258 -17.38 -1.12 3.35
C TRP A 258 -16.00 -0.45 3.52
N LYS A 259 -14.92 -1.22 3.39
CA LYS A 259 -13.55 -0.71 3.47
C LYS A 259 -13.25 0.31 2.35
N ILE A 260 -13.67 0.03 1.11
CA ILE A 260 -13.44 0.96 -0.01
C ILE A 260 -14.26 2.24 0.13
N LYS A 261 -15.56 2.15 0.50
CA LYS A 261 -16.39 3.33 0.78
C LYS A 261 -15.78 4.22 1.85
N LYS A 262 -15.30 3.62 2.93
CA LYS A 262 -14.58 4.34 3.99
C LYS A 262 -13.39 5.09 3.43
N TRP A 263 -12.58 4.47 2.56
CA TRP A 263 -11.43 5.13 1.96
C TRP A 263 -11.82 6.27 1.02
N ALA A 264 -12.87 6.10 0.21
CA ALA A 264 -13.38 7.16 -0.65
C ALA A 264 -13.82 8.38 0.18
N LEU A 265 -14.63 8.18 1.22
CA LEU A 265 -15.06 9.27 2.11
C LEU A 265 -13.90 9.91 2.88
N HIS A 266 -12.93 9.10 3.32
CA HIS A 266 -11.76 9.62 4.01
C HIS A 266 -10.88 10.49 3.11
N ILE A 267 -10.77 10.17 1.82
CA ILE A 267 -10.12 11.03 0.83
C ILE A 267 -10.90 12.34 0.66
N LEU A 268 -12.22 12.27 0.47
CA LEU A 268 -13.06 13.47 0.30
C LEU A 268 -12.96 14.41 1.50
N ALA A 269 -13.06 13.88 2.72
CA ALA A 269 -12.90 14.66 3.96
C ALA A 269 -11.52 15.29 4.06
N ARG A 270 -10.46 14.50 3.84
CA ARG A 270 -9.09 15.00 3.92
C ARG A 270 -8.78 16.08 2.89
N LEU A 271 -9.27 15.91 1.65
CA LEU A 271 -9.12 16.91 0.59
C LEU A 271 -9.83 18.21 0.95
N PHE A 272 -11.06 18.11 1.46
CA PHE A 272 -11.82 19.27 1.89
C PHE A 272 -11.15 20.00 3.06
N GLU A 273 -10.81 19.26 4.12
CA GLU A 273 -10.16 19.77 5.34
C GLU A 273 -8.88 20.56 5.03
N ARG A 274 -8.01 20.01 4.18
CA ARG A 274 -6.67 20.56 3.96
C ARG A 274 -6.54 21.49 2.76
N TYR A 275 -7.38 21.31 1.74
CA TYR A 275 -7.23 21.98 0.44
C TYR A 275 -8.54 22.59 -0.08
N GLY A 276 -9.68 22.28 0.52
CA GLY A 276 -10.99 22.67 0.03
C GLY A 276 -11.50 24.01 0.56
N CYS A 277 -11.04 24.51 1.70
CA CYS A 277 -11.60 25.70 2.34
C CYS A 277 -10.75 26.98 2.11
N PRO A 278 -11.17 27.97 1.28
CA PRO A 278 -10.35 29.13 0.91
C PRO A 278 -9.89 30.01 2.09
N SER A 279 -10.60 29.96 3.22
CA SER A 279 -10.29 30.71 4.43
C SER A 279 -9.19 30.09 5.28
N THR A 280 -9.01 28.76 5.25
CA THR A 280 -8.04 28.03 6.09
C THR A 280 -6.79 27.60 5.33
N VAL A 281 -6.87 27.48 4.00
CA VAL A 281 -5.76 26.99 3.18
C VAL A 281 -4.61 27.99 3.04
N SER A 282 -3.41 27.46 2.82
CA SER A 282 -2.24 28.27 2.47
C SER A 282 -2.43 29.00 1.13
N LYS A 283 -1.65 30.07 0.91
CA LYS A 283 -1.76 30.91 -0.30
C LYS A 283 -1.65 30.10 -1.61
N GLU A 284 -0.81 29.05 -1.63
CA GLU A 284 -0.62 28.18 -2.79
C GLU A 284 -1.90 27.42 -3.20
N TYR A 285 -2.79 27.08 -2.26
CA TYR A 285 -4.02 26.33 -2.55
C TYR A 285 -5.27 27.21 -2.64
N LYS A 286 -5.20 28.54 -2.46
CA LYS A 286 -6.40 29.40 -2.45
C LYS A 286 -7.23 29.31 -3.74
N GLN A 287 -6.58 29.39 -4.90
CA GLN A 287 -7.27 29.28 -6.18
C GLN A 287 -7.87 27.88 -6.39
N PHE A 288 -7.15 26.86 -5.94
CA PHE A 288 -7.62 25.48 -5.98
C PHE A 288 -8.86 25.31 -5.08
N ALA A 289 -8.83 25.82 -3.84
CA ALA A 289 -9.94 25.73 -2.89
C ALA A 289 -11.23 26.40 -3.41
N MET A 290 -11.11 27.59 -4.01
CA MET A 290 -12.25 28.28 -4.62
C MET A 290 -12.88 27.45 -5.75
N TRP A 291 -12.04 26.85 -6.59
CA TRP A 291 -12.49 25.96 -7.64
C TRP A 291 -13.10 24.67 -7.08
N PHE A 292 -12.48 24.07 -6.05
CA PHE A 292 -12.93 22.84 -5.41
C PHE A 292 -14.34 22.99 -4.85
N ILE A 293 -14.61 24.05 -4.08
CA ILE A 293 -15.94 24.30 -3.50
C ILE A 293 -17.00 24.42 -4.58
N LYS A 294 -16.71 25.26 -5.59
CA LYS A 294 -17.66 25.52 -6.68
C LYS A 294 -17.98 24.27 -7.48
N THR A 295 -17.02 23.36 -7.63
CA THR A 295 -17.13 22.23 -8.57
C THR A 295 -17.61 20.96 -7.90
N PHE A 296 -17.14 20.63 -6.70
CA PHE A 296 -17.34 19.29 -6.12
C PHE A 296 -18.23 19.26 -4.88
N THR A 297 -18.28 20.33 -4.07
CA THR A 297 -18.94 20.30 -2.76
C THR A 297 -20.40 19.87 -2.84
N GLN A 298 -21.17 20.39 -3.81
CA GLN A 298 -22.58 20.02 -3.96
C GLN A 298 -22.75 18.51 -4.22
N GLY A 299 -21.96 17.95 -5.15
CA GLY A 299 -22.03 16.53 -5.48
C GLY A 299 -21.59 15.63 -4.32
N ILE A 300 -20.59 16.06 -3.55
CA ILE A 300 -20.16 15.35 -2.34
C ILE A 300 -21.29 15.35 -1.30
N LEU A 301 -21.87 16.52 -0.99
CA LEU A 301 -22.96 16.63 -0.02
C LEU A 301 -24.16 15.77 -0.39
N GLN A 302 -24.53 15.68 -1.68
CA GLN A 302 -25.60 14.79 -2.12
C GLN A 302 -25.34 13.32 -1.76
N VAL A 303 -24.11 12.84 -1.97
CA VAL A 303 -23.71 11.47 -1.59
C VAL A 303 -23.75 11.28 -0.07
N LEU A 304 -23.25 12.26 0.70
CA LEU A 304 -23.28 12.21 2.16
C LEU A 304 -24.70 12.17 2.71
N MET A 305 -25.60 13.02 2.19
CA MET A 305 -27.01 13.05 2.59
C MET A 305 -27.73 11.75 2.25
N LYS A 306 -27.41 11.13 1.09
CA LYS A 306 -27.94 9.81 0.74
C LYS A 306 -27.48 8.74 1.73
N ILE A 307 -26.22 8.75 2.17
CA ILE A 307 -25.73 7.81 3.20
C ILE A 307 -26.49 7.99 4.52
N LEU A 308 -26.71 9.24 4.94
CA LEU A 308 -27.47 9.54 6.15
C LEU A 308 -28.94 9.14 6.03
N ASP A 309 -29.55 9.30 4.86
CA ASP A 309 -30.92 8.86 4.59
C ASP A 309 -31.05 7.33 4.66
N LEU A 310 -30.10 6.58 4.09
CA LEU A 310 -30.06 5.12 4.23
C LEU A 310 -30.00 4.70 5.70
N TYR A 311 -29.11 5.34 6.48
CA TYR A 311 -29.00 5.08 7.91
C TYR A 311 -30.30 5.42 8.67
N ARG A 312 -30.93 6.56 8.35
CA ARG A 312 -32.23 6.99 8.90
C ARG A 312 -33.32 5.94 8.63
N ASN A 313 -33.34 5.38 7.43
CA ASN A 313 -34.27 4.34 7.00
C ASN A 313 -33.89 2.93 7.49
N LYS A 314 -32.98 2.81 8.48
CA LYS A 314 -32.56 1.55 9.09
C LYS A 314 -31.85 0.58 8.14
N ILE A 315 -31.32 1.09 7.01
CA ILE A 315 -30.42 0.33 6.16
C ILE A 315 -29.03 0.37 6.79
N TYR A 316 -28.39 -0.80 6.90
CA TYR A 316 -27.09 -0.93 7.55
C TYR A 316 -26.03 -0.08 6.83
N ILE A 317 -25.32 0.73 7.61
CA ILE A 317 -24.15 1.51 7.19
C ILE A 317 -23.02 1.20 8.16
N SER A 318 -21.82 0.88 7.67
CA SER A 318 -20.72 0.58 8.60
C SER A 318 -20.39 1.79 9.49
N PRO A 319 -20.09 1.59 10.79
CA PRO A 319 -19.85 2.69 11.72
C PRO A 319 -18.76 3.67 11.26
N ARG A 320 -17.72 3.15 10.59
CA ARG A 320 -16.63 3.97 10.05
C ARG A 320 -17.06 4.81 8.84
N VAL A 321 -17.96 4.32 8.00
CA VAL A 321 -18.52 5.12 6.91
C VAL A 321 -19.36 6.26 7.48
N LEU A 322 -20.25 5.97 8.44
CA LEU A 322 -21.06 6.98 9.10
C LEU A 322 -20.19 8.04 9.80
N GLN A 323 -19.15 7.62 10.51
CA GLN A 323 -18.20 8.54 11.15
C GLN A 323 -17.54 9.48 10.14
N GLN A 324 -17.05 8.96 9.00
CA GLN A 324 -16.41 9.80 7.97
C GLN A 324 -17.41 10.77 7.32
N THR A 325 -18.66 10.32 7.12
CA THR A 325 -19.74 11.17 6.62
C THR A 325 -20.01 12.35 7.56
N LEU A 326 -20.15 12.09 8.86
CA LEU A 326 -20.39 13.13 9.86
C LEU A 326 -19.18 14.07 9.98
N HIS A 327 -17.97 13.53 9.98
CA HIS A 327 -16.74 14.32 10.06
C HIS A 327 -16.61 15.33 8.91
N TYR A 328 -16.96 14.94 7.68
CA TYR A 328 -16.99 15.89 6.56
C TYR A 328 -17.98 17.04 6.80
N LEU A 329 -19.18 16.72 7.29
CA LEU A 329 -20.23 17.72 7.54
C LEU A 329 -19.86 18.67 8.68
N GLU A 330 -19.17 18.19 9.72
CA GLU A 330 -18.66 19.05 10.80
C GLU A 330 -17.61 20.05 10.30
N GLN A 331 -16.73 19.63 9.39
CA GLN A 331 -15.70 20.48 8.80
C GLN A 331 -16.26 21.48 7.81
N GLY A 332 -17.30 21.08 7.07
CA GLY A 332 -18.06 21.94 6.20
C GLY A 332 -18.91 22.90 7.03
N HIS A 333 -18.29 23.96 7.56
CA HIS A 333 -19.01 25.15 8.02
C HIS A 333 -19.71 25.82 6.83
N ILE A 334 -20.78 25.18 6.33
CA ILE A 334 -21.67 25.68 5.29
C ILE A 334 -22.79 26.46 5.97
#